data_AF-A0AAV2MZT6-F1
#
_entry.id   AF-A0AAV2MZT6-F1
#
_cell.length_a   1.000
_cell.length_b   1.000
_cell.length_c   1.000
_cell.angle_alpha   90.00
_cell.angle_beta   90.00
_cell.angle_gamma   90.00
#
_symmetry.space_group_name_H-M   'P 1'
#
loop_
_entity.id
_entity.type
_entity.pdbx_description
1 polymer ?
#
loop_
_entity_poly.entity_id
_entity_poly.type
_entity_poly.pdbx_seq_one_letter_code
_entity_poly.pdbx_strand_id
1 'polypeptide(L)'
;MVSQLGVPTLFLTLSSADLWWPCMYRHLGVSPGDHSEKELSKIMQKKLNENPRVADEYFAKRVDECMKILGKKLNIQDFWWRFEYQHRGSPHIHAVLWIDGAPDVRTFDSQSTEQLAIFRQYYDSLVSAINPNINEPPAEHHPSRLQASEINLMSHQQHAQLLNRVQRHTRCGTYCLCGRVGHQKCRFNFPKDLLSDSKLEKDDKGIWTFTPKRNDSLLNDHNTFVAVSWHANTDCKIIAPEYAIINYLSKYASKAEPQSSNYKQFFNNILSSSTAETPAKQVFSRLLIRIVGQRDISACEVMHFLNGEPLFHCSRLVSKIYIGSNDYVLIPSNDDDDFVPQDIFYFYKNRSAQLENMTLRQFACDYHIVRKRLIKCRKQRMLQIIPKVIIGVSDEQDETFYKQRVMLFKPWRDVDSLKSENTWKNTYISSGINLWELADESSDHDDDTAVVETPENEPYEWMQLAAAQPLQPISDTDIGYRNIDRENDWYLSFDKYPDILNQLDFIKINKDAFRTKEKYKSRVSTSISTNSKF
;
A
#
# COMPACT_ATOMS: atom_id res chain seq x y z
N MET A 1 -8.00 -10.18 -0.32
CA MET A 1 -7.00 -11.27 -0.50
C MET A 1 -6.61 -11.84 0.83
N VAL A 2 -6.01 -11.06 1.73
CA VAL A 2 -5.63 -11.50 3.10
C VAL A 2 -6.74 -12.29 3.80
N SER A 3 -7.96 -11.74 3.91
CA SER A 3 -9.08 -12.42 4.58
C SER A 3 -9.55 -13.75 3.98
N GLN A 4 -9.22 -14.03 2.72
CA GLN A 4 -9.71 -15.23 2.00
C GLN A 4 -8.59 -16.20 1.61
N LEU A 5 -7.36 -15.73 1.41
CA LEU A 5 -6.19 -16.55 1.10
C LEU A 5 -5.31 -16.79 2.34
N GLY A 6 -5.52 -16.05 3.42
CA GLY A 6 -4.64 -16.01 4.58
C GLY A 6 -3.56 -14.93 4.48
N VAL A 7 -2.68 -14.89 5.48
CA VAL A 7 -1.60 -13.91 5.58
C VAL A 7 -0.55 -14.20 4.48
N PRO A 8 -0.13 -13.20 3.68
CA PRO A 8 0.97 -13.38 2.74
C PRO A 8 2.26 -13.73 3.47
N THR A 9 3.16 -14.46 2.83
CA THR A 9 4.40 -14.94 3.44
C THR A 9 5.50 -13.89 3.43
N LEU A 10 5.68 -13.22 2.28
CA LEU A 10 6.84 -12.40 2.00
C LEU A 10 6.42 -11.00 1.55
N PHE A 11 6.99 -9.99 2.20
CA PHE A 11 7.01 -8.62 1.72
C PHE A 11 8.28 -8.40 0.91
N LEU A 12 8.15 -7.76 -0.25
CA LEU A 12 9.25 -7.49 -1.16
C LEU A 12 9.16 -6.06 -1.71
N THR A 13 10.30 -5.36 -1.78
CA THR A 13 10.45 -4.16 -2.60
C THR A 13 11.55 -4.31 -3.62
N LEU A 14 11.35 -3.75 -4.81
CA LEU A 14 12.37 -3.67 -5.85
C LEU A 14 12.58 -2.21 -6.22
N SER A 15 13.75 -1.67 -5.88
CA SER A 15 14.10 -0.27 -6.20
C SER A 15 14.78 -0.17 -7.56
N SER A 16 14.55 0.93 -8.28
CA SER A 16 15.31 1.24 -9.50
C SER A 16 16.79 1.50 -9.21
N ALA A 17 17.67 0.97 -10.06
CA ALA A 17 19.07 1.38 -10.18
C ALA A 17 19.38 1.80 -11.63
N ASP A 18 18.43 2.52 -12.23
CA ASP A 18 18.47 3.09 -13.58
C ASP A 18 19.75 3.89 -13.91
N LEU A 19 20.34 4.56 -12.93
CA LEU A 19 21.64 5.23 -13.06
C LEU A 19 22.79 4.29 -13.37
N TRP A 20 22.65 2.99 -13.08
CA TRP A 20 23.75 2.04 -13.05
C TRP A 20 23.59 0.86 -14.01
N TRP A 21 22.37 0.53 -14.44
CA TRP A 21 22.12 -0.66 -15.23
C TRP A 21 22.68 -0.56 -16.67
N PRO A 22 23.48 -1.54 -17.15
CA PRO A 22 24.10 -1.52 -18.49
C PRO A 22 23.12 -1.42 -19.66
N CYS A 23 21.95 -2.04 -19.51
CA CYS A 23 20.86 -1.94 -20.47
C CYS A 23 20.34 -0.50 -20.59
N MET A 24 20.28 0.27 -19.49
CA MET A 24 19.84 1.66 -19.51
C MET A 24 20.87 2.53 -20.22
N TYR A 25 22.17 2.27 -20.00
CA TYR A 25 23.24 2.92 -20.77
C TYR A 25 23.05 2.72 -22.27
N ARG A 26 22.75 1.49 -22.69
CA ARG A 26 22.48 1.16 -24.09
C ARG A 26 21.26 1.89 -24.65
N HIS A 27 20.15 1.92 -23.90
CA HIS A 27 18.93 2.61 -24.32
C HIS A 27 19.11 4.13 -24.45
N LEU A 28 19.96 4.73 -23.60
CA LEU A 28 20.21 6.17 -23.58
C LEU A 28 21.44 6.60 -24.40
N GLY A 29 22.11 5.65 -25.07
CA GLY A 29 23.31 5.91 -25.87
C GLY A 29 24.51 6.38 -25.06
N VAL A 30 24.59 6.00 -23.77
CA VAL A 30 25.67 6.37 -22.86
C VAL A 30 26.72 5.26 -22.86
N SER A 31 27.97 5.60 -23.12
CA SER A 31 29.09 4.68 -22.92
C SER A 31 29.71 4.99 -21.56
N PRO A 32 29.75 4.01 -20.62
CA PRO A 32 30.32 4.26 -19.30
C PRO A 32 31.79 4.70 -19.36
N GLY A 33 32.56 4.25 -20.37
CA GLY A 33 33.91 4.75 -20.70
C GLY A 33 34.85 4.88 -19.49
N ASP A 34 35.75 5.85 -19.56
CA ASP A 34 36.65 6.26 -18.46
C ASP A 34 35.98 7.24 -17.47
N HIS A 35 34.64 7.37 -17.52
CA HIS A 35 33.95 8.29 -16.61
C HIS A 35 34.02 7.78 -15.18
N SER A 36 34.33 8.69 -14.25
CA SER A 36 34.14 8.43 -12.83
C SER A 36 32.65 8.18 -12.52
N GLU A 37 32.34 7.47 -11.44
CA GLU A 37 30.95 7.20 -11.04
C GLU A 37 30.12 8.49 -10.89
N LYS A 38 30.76 9.55 -10.39
CA LYS A 38 30.12 10.84 -10.16
C LYS A 38 29.74 11.53 -11.47
N GLU A 39 30.59 11.43 -12.49
CA GLU A 39 30.32 11.98 -13.82
C GLU A 39 29.25 11.16 -14.52
N LEU A 40 29.38 9.83 -14.50
CA LEU A 40 28.42 8.92 -15.11
C LEU A 40 27.02 9.09 -14.49
N SER A 41 26.92 9.19 -13.16
CA SER A 41 25.66 9.44 -12.46
C SER A 41 24.99 10.74 -12.93
N LYS A 42 25.74 11.83 -13.12
CA LYS A 42 25.19 13.10 -13.62
C LYS A 42 24.72 13.00 -15.07
N ILE A 43 25.50 12.35 -15.93
CA ILE A 43 25.14 12.11 -17.33
C ILE A 43 23.84 11.30 -17.39
N MET A 44 23.77 10.22 -16.62
CA MET A 44 22.60 9.35 -16.56
C MET A 44 21.37 10.06 -16.01
N GLN A 45 21.52 10.83 -14.94
CA GLN A 45 20.42 11.62 -14.38
C GLN A 45 19.85 12.59 -15.43
N LYS A 46 20.72 13.30 -16.17
CA LYS A 46 20.28 14.18 -17.26
C LYS A 46 19.52 13.40 -18.34
N LYS A 47 20.07 12.26 -18.79
CA LYS A 47 19.45 11.43 -19.83
C LYS A 47 18.11 10.84 -19.41
N LEU A 48 17.97 10.39 -18.17
CA LEU A 48 16.72 9.87 -17.61
C LEU A 48 15.66 10.98 -17.53
N ASN A 49 16.04 12.19 -17.10
CA ASN A 49 15.13 13.34 -17.05
C ASN A 49 14.67 13.77 -18.45
N GLU A 50 15.52 13.66 -19.47
CA GLU A 50 15.17 13.90 -20.88
C GLU A 50 14.30 12.78 -21.48
N ASN A 51 14.35 11.56 -20.91
CA ASN A 51 13.70 10.37 -21.46
C ASN A 51 12.92 9.57 -20.37
N PRO A 52 11.98 10.20 -19.63
CA PRO A 52 11.28 9.56 -18.52
C PRO A 52 10.44 8.35 -18.94
N ARG A 53 9.93 8.36 -20.18
CA ARG A 53 9.18 7.24 -20.76
C ARG A 53 10.03 5.98 -20.86
N VAL A 54 11.29 6.12 -21.29
CA VAL A 54 12.21 4.98 -21.41
C VAL A 54 12.54 4.41 -20.04
N ALA A 55 12.73 5.28 -19.04
CA ALA A 55 12.98 4.88 -17.66
C ALA A 55 11.82 4.06 -17.07
N ASP A 56 10.59 4.57 -17.22
CA ASP A 56 9.38 3.92 -16.74
C ASP A 56 9.08 2.60 -17.46
N GLU A 57 9.00 2.60 -18.80
CA GLU A 57 8.70 1.38 -19.57
C GLU A 57 9.74 0.28 -19.33
N TYR A 58 11.02 0.65 -19.25
CA TYR A 58 12.08 -0.30 -18.97
C TYR A 58 11.93 -0.90 -17.57
N PHE A 59 11.65 -0.06 -16.57
CA PHE A 59 11.46 -0.52 -15.20
C PHE A 59 10.25 -1.45 -15.08
N ALA A 60 9.11 -1.10 -15.68
CA ALA A 60 7.92 -1.95 -15.70
C ALA A 60 8.19 -3.32 -16.33
N LYS A 61 8.80 -3.34 -17.53
CA LYS A 61 9.20 -4.60 -18.21
C LYS A 61 10.17 -5.43 -17.39
N ARG A 62 11.15 -4.77 -16.74
CA ARG A 62 12.13 -5.45 -15.88
C ARG A 62 11.46 -6.07 -14.66
N VAL A 63 10.50 -5.37 -14.04
CA VAL A 63 9.69 -5.91 -12.93
C VAL A 63 8.89 -7.11 -13.39
N ASP A 64 8.19 -7.04 -14.52
CA ASP A 64 7.40 -8.16 -15.03
C ASP A 64 8.23 -9.42 -15.25
N GLU A 65 9.40 -9.29 -15.87
CA GLU A 65 10.30 -10.43 -16.06
C GLU A 65 10.88 -10.94 -14.73
N CYS A 66 11.24 -10.05 -13.82
CA CYS A 66 11.70 -10.43 -12.48
C CYS A 66 10.61 -11.21 -11.74
N MET A 67 9.37 -10.74 -11.73
CA MET A 67 8.25 -11.40 -11.06
C MET A 67 7.93 -12.78 -11.67
N LYS A 68 8.09 -12.98 -12.98
CA LYS A 68 7.97 -14.31 -13.61
C LYS A 68 9.04 -15.28 -13.12
N ILE A 69 10.29 -14.81 -12.99
CA ILE A 69 11.41 -15.62 -12.51
C ILE A 69 11.21 -15.95 -11.02
N LEU A 70 10.89 -14.95 -10.20
CA LEU A 70 10.61 -15.12 -8.77
C LEU A 70 9.42 -16.04 -8.53
N GLY A 71 8.38 -15.95 -9.37
CA GLY A 71 7.22 -16.83 -9.32
C GLY A 71 7.60 -18.31 -9.35
N LYS A 72 8.52 -18.68 -10.26
CA LYS A 72 9.04 -20.05 -10.36
C LYS A 72 10.01 -20.38 -9.24
N LYS A 73 10.93 -19.48 -8.92
CA LYS A 73 12.03 -19.75 -7.98
C LYS A 73 11.55 -19.88 -6.54
N LEU A 74 10.58 -19.05 -6.14
CA LEU A 74 10.03 -19.03 -4.79
C LEU A 74 8.70 -19.80 -4.69
N ASN A 75 8.24 -20.45 -5.76
CA ASN A 75 6.94 -21.14 -5.82
C ASN A 75 5.77 -20.24 -5.35
N ILE A 76 5.67 -19.04 -5.95
CA ILE A 76 4.65 -18.04 -5.58
C ILE A 76 3.30 -18.48 -6.14
N GLN A 77 2.34 -18.74 -5.25
CA GLN A 77 0.97 -19.11 -5.63
C GLN A 77 0.15 -17.87 -5.96
N ASP A 78 0.23 -16.84 -5.12
CA ASP A 78 -0.50 -15.59 -5.30
C ASP A 78 0.38 -14.39 -4.98
N PHE A 79 0.07 -13.28 -5.61
CA PHE A 79 0.76 -12.01 -5.42
C PHE A 79 -0.18 -10.83 -5.56
N TRP A 80 0.21 -9.74 -4.91
CA TRP A 80 -0.21 -8.39 -5.22
C TRP A 80 1.01 -7.49 -5.18
N TRP A 81 1.16 -6.60 -6.15
CA TRP A 81 2.23 -5.61 -6.12
C TRP A 81 1.80 -4.32 -6.82
N ARG A 82 2.44 -3.21 -6.47
CA ARG A 82 2.14 -1.89 -7.04
C ARG A 82 3.39 -1.09 -7.30
N PHE A 83 3.31 -0.20 -8.29
CA PHE A 83 4.27 0.88 -8.47
C PHE A 83 4.04 1.98 -7.42
N GLU A 84 5.15 2.53 -6.95
CA GLU A 84 5.19 3.79 -6.21
C GLU A 84 6.36 4.60 -6.76
N TYR A 85 6.12 5.90 -6.91
CA TYR A 85 7.11 6.86 -7.36
C TYR A 85 7.58 7.64 -6.15
N GLN A 86 8.87 7.52 -5.80
CA GLN A 86 9.42 8.31 -4.70
C GLN A 86 9.46 9.78 -5.09
N HIS A 87 9.63 10.67 -4.10
CA HIS A 87 9.87 12.10 -4.32
C HIS A 87 11.02 12.44 -5.29
N ARG A 88 11.92 11.49 -5.58
CA ARG A 88 13.01 11.63 -6.58
C ARG A 88 12.59 11.30 -8.01
N GLY A 89 11.36 10.82 -8.20
CA GLY A 89 10.77 10.42 -9.49
C GLY A 89 11.13 9.02 -9.99
N SER A 90 12.09 8.34 -9.37
CA SER A 90 12.41 6.96 -9.71
C SER A 90 11.31 6.00 -9.20
N PRO A 91 10.87 5.05 -10.04
CA PRO A 91 9.90 4.04 -9.63
C PRO A 91 10.54 2.98 -8.72
N HIS A 92 9.72 2.43 -7.82
CA HIS A 92 9.96 1.15 -7.15
C HIS A 92 8.64 0.40 -7.04
N ILE A 93 8.72 -0.90 -6.78
CA ILE A 93 7.52 -1.67 -6.44
C ILE A 93 7.50 -2.09 -4.98
N HIS A 94 6.29 -2.22 -4.44
CA HIS A 94 6.00 -2.97 -3.23
C HIS A 94 5.15 -4.18 -3.59
N ALA A 95 5.53 -5.34 -3.07
CA ALA A 95 4.91 -6.61 -3.36
C ALA A 95 4.65 -7.39 -2.07
N VAL A 96 3.52 -8.11 -2.07
CA VAL A 96 3.17 -9.11 -1.05
C VAL A 96 2.89 -10.42 -1.76
N LEU A 97 3.54 -11.48 -1.27
CA LEU A 97 3.64 -12.75 -1.97
C LEU A 97 3.17 -13.88 -1.07
N TRP A 98 2.26 -14.72 -1.58
CA TRP A 98 1.84 -15.97 -0.97
C TRP A 98 2.66 -17.09 -1.59
N ILE A 99 3.51 -17.71 -0.76
CA ILE A 99 4.37 -18.80 -1.18
C ILE A 99 3.71 -20.13 -0.84
N ASP A 100 3.77 -21.08 -1.78
CA ASP A 100 3.26 -22.42 -1.57
C ASP A 100 3.96 -23.14 -0.41
N GLY A 101 3.20 -23.86 0.41
CA GLY A 101 3.72 -24.59 1.56
C GLY A 101 4.30 -23.71 2.67
N ALA A 102 4.08 -22.39 2.63
CA ALA A 102 4.49 -21.51 3.71
C ALA A 102 3.64 -21.74 4.97
N PRO A 103 4.23 -21.64 6.18
CA PRO A 103 3.49 -21.73 7.43
C PRO A 103 2.42 -20.63 7.56
N ASP A 104 1.22 -21.00 8.02
CA ASP A 104 0.17 -20.04 8.33
C ASP A 104 0.35 -19.52 9.76
N VAL A 105 0.68 -18.23 9.88
CA VAL A 105 1.00 -17.60 11.17
C VAL A 105 -0.18 -17.62 12.14
N ARG A 106 -1.41 -17.67 11.62
CA ARG A 106 -2.62 -17.77 12.45
C ARG A 106 -2.68 -19.07 13.27
N THR A 107 -1.91 -20.08 12.89
CA THR A 107 -1.87 -21.37 13.58
C THR A 107 -0.79 -21.44 14.66
N PHE A 108 0.14 -20.49 14.72
CA PHE A 108 1.38 -20.60 15.52
C PHE A 108 1.14 -20.79 17.01
N ASP A 109 0.09 -20.17 17.56
CA ASP A 109 -0.26 -20.29 18.98
C ASP A 109 -0.66 -21.72 19.41
N SER A 110 -1.08 -22.54 18.45
CA SER A 110 -1.48 -23.93 18.67
C SER A 110 -0.39 -24.96 18.33
N GLN A 111 0.77 -24.51 17.85
CA GLN A 111 1.84 -25.40 17.39
C GLN A 111 2.81 -25.78 18.50
N SER A 112 3.43 -26.96 18.38
CA SER A 112 4.51 -27.40 19.27
C SER A 112 5.82 -26.66 18.99
N THR A 113 6.75 -26.72 19.95
CA THR A 113 8.09 -26.16 19.83
C THR A 113 8.87 -26.72 18.65
N GLU A 114 8.71 -28.00 18.35
CA GLU A 114 9.37 -28.69 17.22
C GLU A 114 8.82 -28.16 15.89
N GLN A 115 7.51 -27.96 15.81
CA GLN A 115 6.86 -27.44 14.61
C GLN A 115 7.25 -25.99 14.33
N LEU A 116 7.33 -25.15 15.38
CA LEU A 116 7.84 -23.78 15.26
C LEU A 116 9.31 -23.75 14.81
N ALA A 117 10.13 -24.72 15.23
CA ALA A 117 11.50 -24.86 14.76
C ALA A 117 11.58 -25.19 13.25
N ILE A 118 10.66 -26.02 12.73
CA ILE A 118 10.53 -26.30 11.30
C ILE A 118 10.12 -25.02 10.53
N PHE A 119 9.15 -24.27 11.05
CA PHE A 119 8.71 -23.01 10.44
C PHE A 119 9.84 -21.98 10.40
N ARG A 120 10.64 -21.90 11.46
CA ARG A 120 11.84 -21.06 11.51
C ARG A 120 12.85 -21.45 10.42
N GLN A 121 13.14 -22.74 10.27
CA GLN A 121 14.06 -23.23 9.22
C GLN A 121 13.53 -22.90 7.81
N TYR A 122 12.21 -23.00 7.61
CA TYR A 122 11.59 -22.59 6.36
C TYR A 122 11.80 -21.09 6.09
N TYR A 123 11.59 -20.21 7.08
CA TYR A 123 11.83 -18.77 6.93
C TYR A 123 13.30 -18.41 6.72
N ASP A 124 14.25 -19.12 7.33
CA ASP A 124 15.68 -18.96 7.06
C ASP A 124 16.04 -19.27 5.60
N SER A 125 15.26 -20.12 4.91
CA SER A 125 15.46 -20.39 3.48
C SER A 125 15.02 -19.23 2.57
N LEU A 126 14.18 -18.32 3.10
CA LEU A 126 13.59 -17.22 2.35
C LEU A 126 14.25 -15.87 2.64
N VAL A 127 14.60 -15.59 3.89
CA VAL A 127 15.14 -14.28 4.31
C VAL A 127 16.41 -14.47 5.12
N SER A 128 17.43 -13.69 4.78
CA SER A 128 18.74 -13.69 5.42
C SER A 128 19.12 -12.28 5.86
N ALA A 129 19.89 -12.21 6.94
CA ALA A 129 20.65 -11.03 7.34
C ALA A 129 22.15 -11.35 7.50
N ILE A 130 22.62 -12.37 6.77
CA ILE A 130 24.02 -12.81 6.75
C ILE A 130 24.74 -12.17 5.58
N ASN A 131 25.83 -11.46 5.89
CA ASN A 131 26.85 -11.09 4.91
C ASN A 131 27.75 -12.30 4.64
N PRO A 132 27.83 -12.83 3.41
CA PRO A 132 28.63 -14.02 3.10
C PRO A 132 30.14 -13.77 3.21
N ASN A 133 30.59 -12.50 3.20
CA ASN A 133 31.96 -12.11 3.49
C ASN A 133 31.99 -10.71 4.16
N ILE A 134 31.91 -10.68 5.49
CA ILE A 134 31.78 -9.44 6.27
C ILE A 134 32.98 -8.49 6.14
N ASN A 135 34.17 -9.03 5.87
CA ASN A 135 35.40 -8.26 5.75
C ASN A 135 35.63 -7.76 4.32
N GLU A 136 34.79 -8.18 3.36
CA GLU A 136 34.84 -7.66 2.00
C GLU A 136 34.52 -6.15 2.01
N PRO A 137 35.33 -5.29 1.37
CA PRO A 137 34.97 -3.90 1.22
C PRO A 137 33.75 -3.74 0.30
N PRO A 138 33.05 -2.58 0.34
CA PRO A 138 32.10 -2.23 -0.71
C PRO A 138 32.79 -2.26 -2.08
N ALA A 139 32.05 -2.67 -3.11
CA ALA A 139 32.55 -2.69 -4.49
C ALA A 139 33.15 -1.33 -4.88
N GLU A 140 34.32 -1.35 -5.55
CA GLU A 140 34.98 -0.14 -6.07
C GLU A 140 34.08 0.60 -7.07
N HIS A 141 33.42 -0.17 -7.93
CA HIS A 141 32.38 0.31 -8.83
C HIS A 141 31.01 -0.22 -8.41
N HIS A 142 29.97 0.57 -8.65
CA HIS A 142 28.60 0.24 -8.28
C HIS A 142 28.23 -1.10 -8.91
N PRO A 143 27.86 -2.11 -8.10
CA PRO A 143 27.70 -3.49 -8.56
C PRO A 143 26.63 -3.57 -9.65
N SER A 144 25.54 -2.79 -9.56
CA SER A 144 24.50 -2.71 -10.60
C SER A 144 24.99 -2.40 -12.03
N ARG A 145 26.26 -2.01 -12.22
CA ARG A 145 26.94 -1.82 -13.52
C ARG A 145 27.47 -3.10 -14.16
N LEU A 146 27.52 -4.23 -13.45
CA LEU A 146 27.98 -5.49 -14.02
C LEU A 146 27.06 -5.94 -15.16
N GLN A 147 27.67 -6.36 -16.27
CA GLN A 147 27.00 -7.03 -17.39
C GLN A 147 26.56 -8.43 -16.96
N ALA A 148 25.57 -8.98 -17.66
CA ALA A 148 25.08 -10.33 -17.38
C ALA A 148 26.19 -11.42 -17.43
N SER A 149 27.20 -11.23 -18.27
CA SER A 149 28.36 -12.15 -18.38
C SER A 149 29.35 -12.07 -17.21
N GLU A 150 29.33 -10.97 -16.45
CA GLU A 150 30.24 -10.72 -15.33
C GLU A 150 29.63 -11.13 -13.98
N ILE A 151 28.31 -11.34 -13.94
CA ILE A 151 27.59 -11.74 -12.74
C ILE A 151 27.79 -13.24 -12.50
N ASN A 152 28.42 -13.57 -11.38
CA ASN A 152 28.52 -14.93 -10.87
C ASN A 152 27.61 -15.10 -9.64
N LEU A 153 26.47 -15.75 -9.86
CA LEU A 153 25.45 -15.99 -8.83
C LEU A 153 25.97 -16.81 -7.62
N MET A 154 27.06 -17.56 -7.80
CA MET A 154 27.67 -18.40 -6.76
C MET A 154 28.83 -17.71 -6.03
N SER A 155 29.25 -16.52 -6.47
CA SER A 155 30.37 -15.80 -5.85
C SER A 155 29.94 -15.13 -4.55
N HIS A 156 30.40 -15.68 -3.42
CA HIS A 156 30.22 -15.05 -2.11
C HIS A 156 30.85 -13.65 -2.05
N GLN A 157 31.96 -13.43 -2.76
CA GLN A 157 32.62 -12.13 -2.83
C GLN A 157 31.75 -11.09 -3.53
N GLN A 158 31.26 -11.38 -4.75
CA GLN A 158 30.39 -10.45 -5.48
C GLN A 158 29.09 -10.19 -4.73
N HIS A 159 28.53 -11.21 -4.08
CA HIS A 159 27.34 -11.05 -3.25
C HIS A 159 27.61 -10.12 -2.06
N ALA A 160 28.71 -10.30 -1.32
CA ALA A 160 29.09 -9.40 -0.24
C ALA A 160 29.31 -7.96 -0.72
N GLN A 161 30.03 -7.77 -1.83
CA GLN A 161 30.25 -6.48 -2.48
C GLN A 161 28.93 -5.78 -2.85
N LEU A 162 27.96 -6.54 -3.37
CA LEU A 162 26.62 -6.04 -3.67
C LEU A 162 25.91 -5.57 -2.41
N LEU A 163 25.78 -6.45 -1.41
CA LEU A 163 25.11 -6.14 -0.14
C LEU A 163 25.75 -4.93 0.55
N ASN A 164 27.07 -4.87 0.55
CA ASN A 164 27.84 -3.77 1.14
C ASN A 164 27.55 -2.41 0.51
N ARG A 165 27.18 -2.38 -0.78
CA ARG A 165 26.91 -1.15 -1.51
C ARG A 165 25.44 -0.76 -1.48
N VAL A 166 24.51 -1.73 -1.60
CA VAL A 166 23.09 -1.42 -1.83
C VAL A 166 22.17 -1.81 -0.67
N GLN A 167 22.62 -2.62 0.29
CA GLN A 167 21.77 -3.13 1.39
C GLN A 167 22.22 -2.70 2.81
N ARG A 168 23.42 -2.14 2.96
CA ARG A 168 23.93 -1.72 4.27
C ARG A 168 23.48 -0.31 4.63
N HIS A 169 23.01 -0.17 5.86
CA HIS A 169 22.70 1.11 6.49
C HIS A 169 23.97 1.77 7.02
N THR A 170 24.78 2.33 6.13
CA THR A 170 26.12 2.84 6.47
C THR A 170 26.12 4.13 7.28
N ARG A 171 25.13 5.02 7.07
CA ARG A 171 25.02 6.30 7.76
C ARG A 171 23.56 6.64 7.99
N CYS A 172 23.23 7.03 9.22
CA CYS A 172 21.91 7.57 9.51
C CYS A 172 21.81 9.00 8.93
N GLY A 173 20.97 9.17 7.91
CA GLY A 173 20.62 10.48 7.36
C GLY A 173 19.35 11.06 7.97
N THR A 174 18.94 12.23 7.50
CA THR A 174 17.72 12.93 7.96
C THR A 174 16.45 12.10 7.82
N TYR A 175 16.38 11.21 6.83
CA TYR A 175 15.22 10.34 6.60
C TYR A 175 15.05 9.25 7.68
N CYS A 176 16.15 8.76 8.24
CA CYS A 176 16.10 7.69 9.23
C CYS A 176 16.37 8.18 10.65
N LEU A 177 16.93 9.37 10.86
CA LEU A 177 17.06 9.92 12.21
C LEU A 177 15.69 10.42 12.68
N CYS A 178 15.24 9.93 13.84
CA CYS A 178 13.99 10.33 14.46
C CYS A 178 14.23 10.68 15.94
N GLY A 179 13.42 11.58 16.48
CA GLY A 179 13.54 12.05 17.87
C GLY A 179 14.21 13.41 18.01
N ARG A 180 14.26 13.91 19.25
CA ARG A 180 14.79 15.24 19.58
C ARG A 180 16.31 15.31 19.37
N VAL A 181 16.81 16.49 19.03
CA VAL A 181 18.25 16.77 18.94
C VAL A 181 18.93 16.36 20.25
N GLY A 182 19.94 15.49 20.18
CA GLY A 182 20.63 14.90 21.34
C GLY A 182 20.16 13.49 21.74
N HIS A 183 18.98 13.05 21.31
CA HIS A 183 18.45 11.69 21.53
C HIS A 183 17.91 11.07 20.23
N GLN A 184 18.60 11.31 19.11
CA GLN A 184 18.18 10.78 17.82
C GLN A 184 18.39 9.27 17.77
N LYS A 185 17.35 8.55 17.34
CA LYS A 185 17.36 7.11 17.12
C LYS A 185 17.13 6.84 15.63
N CYS A 186 17.66 5.72 15.13
CA CYS A 186 17.36 5.29 13.78
C CYS A 186 15.93 4.73 13.74
N ARG A 187 15.10 5.27 12.84
CA ARG A 187 13.74 4.81 12.49
C ARG A 187 13.66 3.33 12.16
N PHE A 188 14.74 2.77 11.62
CA PHE A 188 14.85 1.38 11.22
C PHE A 188 15.57 0.52 12.27
N ASN A 189 15.84 1.08 13.45
CA ASN A 189 16.52 0.42 14.57
C ASN A 189 17.91 -0.13 14.21
N PHE A 190 18.67 0.60 13.39
CA PHE A 190 20.10 0.32 13.20
C PHE A 190 20.95 1.03 14.26
N PRO A 191 22.07 0.43 14.73
CA PRO A 191 22.51 -0.94 14.40
C PRO A 191 21.60 -2.00 15.04
N LYS A 192 21.39 -3.13 14.34
CA LYS A 192 20.62 -4.28 14.84
C LYS A 192 21.52 -5.25 15.59
N ASP A 193 20.99 -5.95 16.59
CA ASP A 193 21.73 -6.93 17.39
C ASP A 193 22.17 -8.15 16.57
N LEU A 194 23.38 -8.62 16.82
CA LEU A 194 23.91 -9.84 16.22
C LEU A 194 23.23 -11.07 16.81
N LEU A 195 22.97 -12.06 15.96
CA LEU A 195 22.24 -13.28 16.33
C LEU A 195 22.89 -14.49 15.66
N SER A 196 23.35 -15.47 16.46
CA SER A 196 23.92 -16.72 15.95
C SER A 196 22.88 -17.55 15.20
N ASP A 197 21.67 -17.59 15.76
CA ASP A 197 20.54 -18.36 15.29
C ASP A 197 19.34 -17.45 15.08
N SER A 198 18.51 -17.81 14.10
CA SER A 198 17.25 -17.14 13.87
C SER A 198 16.29 -17.38 15.05
N LYS A 199 15.34 -16.46 15.21
CA LYS A 199 14.31 -16.53 16.23
C LYS A 199 12.93 -16.40 15.59
N LEU A 200 12.00 -17.22 16.07
CA LEU A 200 10.58 -17.10 15.79
C LEU A 200 9.88 -17.10 17.15
N GLU A 201 9.56 -15.91 17.65
CA GLU A 201 9.05 -15.72 19.01
C GLU A 201 8.05 -14.55 19.04
N LYS A 202 7.30 -14.46 20.14
CA LYS A 202 6.42 -13.31 20.40
C LYS A 202 7.26 -12.15 20.94
N ASP A 203 7.02 -10.95 20.41
CA ASP A 203 7.59 -9.72 20.95
C ASP A 203 6.95 -9.34 22.30
N ASP A 204 7.40 -8.23 22.89
CA ASP A 204 6.87 -7.70 24.16
C ASP A 204 5.37 -7.41 24.14
N LYS A 205 4.75 -7.35 22.95
CA LYS A 205 3.32 -7.11 22.74
C LYS A 205 2.55 -8.40 22.43
N GLY A 206 3.20 -9.56 22.54
CA GLY A 206 2.59 -10.86 22.28
C GLY A 206 2.48 -11.21 20.79
N ILE A 207 3.19 -10.51 19.92
CA ILE A 207 3.07 -10.63 18.46
C ILE A 207 4.21 -11.48 17.90
N TRP A 208 3.84 -12.52 17.13
CA TRP A 208 4.82 -13.35 16.41
C TRP A 208 5.70 -12.52 15.49
N THR A 209 7.01 -12.65 15.65
CA THR A 209 8.02 -11.99 14.83
C THR A 209 9.11 -12.98 14.46
N PHE A 210 9.50 -12.98 13.18
CA PHE A 210 10.68 -13.69 12.70
C PHE A 210 11.87 -12.75 12.64
N THR A 211 12.94 -13.08 13.34
CA THR A 211 14.22 -12.36 13.27
C THR A 211 15.28 -13.30 12.70
N PRO A 212 15.85 -13.02 11.51
CA PRO A 212 16.86 -13.88 10.91
C PRO A 212 18.17 -13.81 11.69
N LYS A 213 18.98 -14.88 11.61
CA LYS A 213 20.37 -14.85 12.08
C LYS A 213 21.15 -13.73 11.39
N ARG A 214 22.07 -13.10 12.14
CA ARG A 214 22.75 -11.87 11.74
C ARG A 214 24.20 -11.84 12.18
N ASN A 215 25.10 -11.64 11.22
CA ASN A 215 26.52 -11.39 11.47
C ASN A 215 26.93 -9.93 11.22
N ASP A 216 26.11 -9.13 10.53
CA ASP A 216 26.36 -7.71 10.23
C ASP A 216 25.22 -6.84 10.77
N SER A 217 25.53 -6.00 11.76
CA SER A 217 24.56 -5.17 12.47
C SER A 217 23.96 -4.06 11.59
N LEU A 218 24.59 -3.72 10.47
CA LEU A 218 24.16 -2.67 9.55
C LEU A 218 23.47 -3.21 8.29
N LEU A 219 23.45 -4.53 8.10
CA LEU A 219 22.89 -5.13 6.89
C LEU A 219 21.36 -5.21 6.97
N ASN A 220 20.65 -4.80 5.93
CA ASN A 220 19.20 -5.03 5.88
C ASN A 220 18.86 -6.49 5.57
N ASP A 221 17.64 -6.88 5.92
CA ASP A 221 17.11 -8.21 5.64
C ASP A 221 16.87 -8.33 4.12
N HIS A 222 17.31 -9.44 3.54
CA HIS A 222 17.27 -9.64 2.10
C HIS A 222 17.00 -11.11 1.77
N ASN A 223 16.39 -11.35 0.61
CA ASN A 223 16.44 -12.67 -0.02
C ASN A 223 17.67 -12.72 -0.93
N THR A 224 18.53 -13.72 -0.75
CA THR A 224 19.78 -13.86 -1.51
C THR A 224 19.56 -13.94 -3.01
N PHE A 225 18.59 -14.74 -3.46
CA PHE A 225 18.31 -14.87 -4.89
C PHE A 225 17.78 -13.56 -5.48
N VAL A 226 16.86 -12.90 -4.78
CA VAL A 226 16.30 -11.61 -5.21
C VAL A 226 17.38 -10.54 -5.29
N ALA A 227 18.21 -10.39 -4.26
CA ALA A 227 19.26 -9.37 -4.21
C ALA A 227 20.22 -9.52 -5.40
N VAL A 228 20.73 -10.73 -5.63
CA VAL A 228 21.70 -10.99 -6.72
C VAL A 228 21.03 -10.88 -8.09
N SER A 229 19.80 -11.38 -8.27
CA SER A 229 19.11 -11.34 -9.57
C SER A 229 18.62 -9.95 -9.94
N TRP A 230 18.12 -9.18 -8.97
CA TRP A 230 17.65 -7.82 -9.19
C TRP A 230 18.81 -6.84 -9.34
N HIS A 231 19.89 -7.10 -8.61
CA HIS A 231 21.15 -6.35 -8.62
C HIS A 231 20.96 -4.86 -8.30
N ALA A 232 20.13 -4.56 -7.31
CA ALA A 232 19.88 -3.22 -6.77
C ALA A 232 19.31 -3.34 -5.34
N ASN A 233 18.99 -2.21 -4.72
CA ASN A 233 18.38 -2.19 -3.39
C ASN A 233 17.01 -2.89 -3.40
N THR A 234 16.79 -3.76 -2.42
CA THR A 234 15.56 -4.51 -2.21
C THR A 234 15.30 -4.64 -0.72
N ASP A 235 14.05 -4.53 -0.29
CA ASP A 235 13.65 -4.89 1.07
C ASP A 235 12.91 -6.22 1.02
N CYS A 236 13.26 -7.17 1.87
CA CYS A 236 12.63 -8.50 1.86
C CYS A 236 12.41 -8.97 3.29
N LYS A 237 11.14 -9.14 3.68
CA LYS A 237 10.77 -9.44 5.08
C LYS A 237 9.69 -10.50 5.15
N ILE A 238 9.80 -11.39 6.14
CA ILE A 238 8.73 -12.31 6.50
C ILE A 238 7.60 -11.49 7.12
N ILE A 239 6.39 -11.74 6.65
CA ILE A 239 5.18 -11.17 7.25
C ILE A 239 4.72 -12.18 8.30
N ALA A 240 5.02 -11.89 9.56
CA ALA A 240 4.56 -12.72 10.67
C ALA A 240 3.16 -12.27 11.13
N PRO A 241 2.87 -10.98 11.41
CA PRO A 241 1.54 -10.63 11.93
C PRO A 241 0.53 -10.28 10.83
N GLU A 242 -0.71 -10.77 10.96
CA GLU A 242 -1.82 -10.38 10.07
C GLU A 242 -2.12 -8.88 10.16
N TYR A 243 -2.17 -8.33 11.38
CA TYR A 243 -2.41 -6.89 11.56
C TYR A 243 -1.28 -6.05 10.96
N ALA A 244 -0.04 -6.54 10.91
CA ALA A 244 1.10 -5.78 10.40
C ALA A 244 0.95 -5.53 8.90
N ILE A 245 0.46 -6.52 8.14
CA ILE A 245 0.18 -6.33 6.73
C ILE A 245 -1.06 -5.46 6.51
N ILE A 246 -2.10 -5.59 7.33
CA ILE A 246 -3.29 -4.72 7.23
C ILE A 246 -2.90 -3.27 7.52
N ASN A 247 -2.18 -2.99 8.61
CA ASN A 247 -1.71 -1.65 8.95
C ASN A 247 -0.76 -1.10 7.89
N TYR A 248 0.12 -1.93 7.34
CA TYR A 248 0.95 -1.55 6.22
C TYR A 248 0.08 -1.14 5.02
N LEU A 249 -0.80 -2.00 4.54
CA LEU A 249 -1.68 -1.71 3.41
C LEU A 249 -2.57 -0.47 3.65
N SER A 250 -3.15 -0.36 4.85
CA SER A 250 -3.96 0.78 5.27
C SER A 250 -3.14 2.07 5.26
N LYS A 251 -1.90 2.05 5.77
CA LYS A 251 -0.99 3.20 5.71
C LYS A 251 -0.72 3.62 4.27
N TYR A 252 -0.57 2.70 3.33
CA TYR A 252 -0.35 3.05 1.92
C TYR A 252 -1.63 3.49 1.20
N ALA A 253 -2.79 2.99 1.62
CA ALA A 253 -4.08 3.46 1.12
C ALA A 253 -4.43 4.85 1.66
N SER A 254 -4.01 5.17 2.89
CA SER A 254 -4.26 6.44 3.56
C SER A 254 -3.10 7.43 3.47
N LYS A 255 -1.97 7.05 2.84
CA LYS A 255 -0.81 7.93 2.66
C LYS A 255 -1.24 9.08 1.77
N ALA A 256 -1.47 10.24 2.39
CA ALA A 256 -1.66 11.48 1.67
C ALA A 256 -0.44 11.71 0.78
N GLU A 257 -0.69 11.85 -0.52
CA GLU A 257 0.39 12.13 -1.46
C GLU A 257 0.97 13.52 -1.18
N PRO A 258 2.28 13.72 -1.41
CA PRO A 258 2.93 14.98 -1.11
C PRO A 258 2.25 16.12 -1.86
N GLN A 259 1.69 17.05 -1.11
CA GLN A 259 1.11 18.25 -1.69
C GLN A 259 2.23 19.18 -2.18
N SER A 260 2.00 19.82 -3.31
CA SER A 260 3.02 20.59 -4.02
C SER A 260 3.65 21.68 -3.13
N SER A 261 4.98 21.76 -3.14
CA SER A 261 5.73 22.71 -2.31
C SER A 261 5.62 24.17 -2.77
N ASN A 262 4.92 24.43 -3.88
CA ASN A 262 4.86 25.72 -4.54
C ASN A 262 3.70 26.61 -4.07
N TYR A 263 3.22 26.39 -2.83
CA TYR A 263 2.15 27.16 -2.17
C TYR A 263 2.31 28.68 -2.30
N LYS A 264 3.53 29.20 -2.20
CA LYS A 264 3.81 30.64 -2.36
C LYS A 264 3.55 31.13 -3.77
N GLN A 265 3.91 30.36 -4.80
CA GLN A 265 3.64 30.71 -6.19
C GLN A 265 2.15 30.62 -6.50
N PHE A 266 1.43 29.62 -5.98
CA PHE A 266 -0.03 29.53 -6.12
C PHE A 266 -0.74 30.70 -5.44
N PHE A 267 -0.35 31.03 -4.22
CA PHE A 267 -0.91 32.15 -3.47
C PHE A 267 -0.67 33.47 -4.21
N ASN A 268 0.56 33.71 -4.68
CA ASN A 268 0.91 34.90 -5.46
C ASN A 268 0.16 34.97 -6.79
N ASN A 269 0.02 33.85 -7.52
CA ASN A 269 -0.71 33.81 -8.79
C ASN A 269 -2.21 34.10 -8.56
N ILE A 270 -2.83 33.49 -7.55
CA ILE A 270 -4.24 33.76 -7.22
C ILE A 270 -4.44 35.21 -6.80
N LEU A 271 -3.56 35.76 -5.97
CA LEU A 271 -3.61 37.17 -5.57
C LEU A 271 -3.41 38.11 -6.76
N SER A 272 -2.47 37.82 -7.66
CA SER A 272 -2.20 38.64 -8.85
C SER A 272 -3.34 38.59 -9.88
N SER A 273 -4.10 37.49 -9.91
CA SER A 273 -5.30 37.34 -10.75
C SER A 273 -6.58 37.90 -10.13
N SER A 274 -6.52 38.40 -8.88
CA SER A 274 -7.67 38.94 -8.15
C SER A 274 -7.59 40.46 -8.08
N THR A 275 -8.71 41.15 -8.31
CA THR A 275 -8.80 42.62 -8.15
C THR A 275 -9.11 43.00 -6.71
N ALA A 276 -8.88 44.26 -6.32
CA ALA A 276 -9.15 44.76 -4.97
C ALA A 276 -10.63 44.63 -4.52
N GLU A 277 -11.55 44.44 -5.47
CA GLU A 277 -12.98 44.23 -5.24
C GLU A 277 -13.36 42.74 -5.09
N THR A 278 -12.41 41.81 -5.34
CA THR A 278 -12.68 40.37 -5.26
C THR A 278 -12.89 39.96 -3.79
N PRO A 279 -14.06 39.39 -3.42
CA PRO A 279 -14.31 38.98 -2.04
C PRO A 279 -13.28 37.95 -1.56
N ALA A 280 -12.75 38.14 -0.36
CA ALA A 280 -11.74 37.24 0.23
C ALA A 280 -12.20 35.77 0.20
N LYS A 281 -13.50 35.51 0.38
CA LYS A 281 -14.10 34.17 0.27
C LYS A 281 -13.84 33.53 -1.09
N GLN A 282 -13.91 34.27 -2.20
CA GLN A 282 -13.64 33.74 -3.54
C GLN A 282 -12.15 33.41 -3.73
N VAL A 283 -11.26 34.25 -3.20
CA VAL A 283 -9.80 34.03 -3.20
C VAL A 283 -9.47 32.74 -2.43
N PHE A 284 -10.05 32.58 -1.23
CA PHE A 284 -9.86 31.38 -0.39
C PHE A 284 -10.47 30.12 -1.01
N SER A 285 -11.65 30.18 -1.61
CA SER A 285 -12.25 29.03 -2.29
C SER A 285 -11.44 28.59 -3.50
N ARG A 286 -10.94 29.53 -4.32
CA ARG A 286 -10.04 29.22 -5.46
C ARG A 286 -8.71 28.61 -5.00
N LEU A 287 -8.17 29.12 -3.90
CA LEU A 287 -6.97 28.57 -3.26
C LEU A 287 -7.21 27.13 -2.78
N LEU A 288 -8.31 26.88 -2.06
CA LEU A 288 -8.66 25.55 -1.57
C LEU A 288 -8.88 24.55 -2.71
N ILE A 289 -9.59 24.94 -3.78
CA ILE A 289 -9.80 24.09 -4.96
C ILE A 289 -8.46 23.79 -5.67
N ARG A 290 -7.58 24.78 -5.81
CA ARG A 290 -6.24 24.56 -6.41
C ARG A 290 -5.35 23.67 -5.54
N ILE A 291 -5.41 23.80 -4.21
CA ILE A 291 -4.63 22.99 -3.26
C ILE A 291 -5.13 21.54 -3.21
N VAL A 292 -6.44 21.33 -3.19
CA VAL A 292 -7.05 19.99 -3.04
C VAL A 292 -6.82 19.14 -4.30
N GLY A 293 -6.64 19.76 -5.48
CA GLY A 293 -6.47 19.04 -6.74
C GLY A 293 -5.04 18.91 -7.27
N GLN A 294 -4.04 19.54 -6.64
CA GLN A 294 -2.67 19.56 -7.17
C GLN A 294 -1.67 18.82 -6.29
N ARG A 295 -1.22 17.68 -6.80
CA ARG A 295 -0.07 16.95 -6.30
C ARG A 295 1.09 17.03 -7.28
N ASP A 296 2.31 16.98 -6.75
CA ASP A 296 3.50 16.84 -7.60
C ASP A 296 3.56 15.39 -8.10
N ILE A 297 3.46 15.21 -9.42
CA ILE A 297 3.57 13.92 -10.10
C ILE A 297 4.93 13.88 -10.80
N SER A 298 5.69 12.80 -10.61
CA SER A 298 6.99 12.67 -11.28
C SER A 298 6.84 12.45 -12.79
N ALA A 299 7.84 12.84 -13.59
CA ALA A 299 7.80 12.62 -15.03
C ALA A 299 7.63 11.14 -15.40
N CYS A 300 8.26 10.22 -14.67
CA CYS A 300 8.07 8.77 -14.85
C CYS A 300 6.63 8.35 -14.56
N GLU A 301 6.04 8.85 -13.48
CA GLU A 301 4.65 8.55 -13.12
C GLU A 301 3.65 9.08 -14.15
N VAL A 302 3.88 10.28 -14.69
CA VAL A 302 3.08 10.80 -15.82
C VAL A 302 3.18 9.87 -17.02
N MET A 303 4.40 9.44 -17.37
CA MET A 303 4.60 8.53 -18.51
C MET A 303 3.92 7.18 -18.29
N HIS A 304 3.92 6.66 -17.06
CA HIS A 304 3.22 5.45 -16.70
C HIS A 304 1.72 5.53 -17.01
N PHE A 305 1.08 6.63 -16.60
CA PHE A 305 -0.33 6.89 -16.91
C PHE A 305 -0.57 7.06 -18.41
N LEU A 306 0.28 7.81 -19.11
CA LEU A 306 0.14 8.03 -20.56
C LEU A 306 0.33 6.75 -21.37
N ASN A 307 1.14 5.81 -20.86
CA ASN A 307 1.31 4.48 -21.46
C ASN A 307 0.15 3.53 -21.17
N GLY A 308 -0.78 3.91 -20.28
CA GLY A 308 -1.87 3.05 -19.84
C GLY A 308 -1.41 1.86 -18.99
N GLU A 309 -0.23 1.96 -18.36
CA GLU A 309 0.30 0.91 -17.50
C GLU A 309 -0.47 0.87 -16.16
N PRO A 310 -0.85 -0.31 -15.67
CA PRO A 310 -1.58 -0.42 -14.43
C PRO A 310 -0.66 -0.17 -13.23
N LEU A 311 -1.09 0.73 -12.33
CA LEU A 311 -0.36 1.04 -11.10
C LEU A 311 -0.20 -0.15 -10.14
N PHE A 312 -1.01 -1.19 -10.29
CA PHE A 312 -0.92 -2.40 -9.48
C PHE A 312 -1.30 -3.63 -10.29
N HIS A 313 -0.73 -4.76 -9.88
CA HIS A 313 -0.99 -6.06 -10.45
C HIS A 313 -1.42 -7.01 -9.35
N CYS A 314 -2.38 -7.88 -9.69
CA CYS A 314 -2.95 -8.84 -8.77
C CYS A 314 -3.12 -10.18 -9.47
N SER A 315 -2.72 -11.25 -8.78
CA SER A 315 -2.88 -12.64 -9.23
C SER A 315 -4.34 -13.11 -9.30
N ARG A 316 -5.26 -12.39 -8.62
CA ARG A 316 -6.67 -12.76 -8.47
C ARG A 316 -7.57 -11.62 -8.96
N LEU A 317 -8.58 -11.95 -9.75
CA LEU A 317 -9.65 -11.01 -10.09
C LEU A 317 -10.57 -10.80 -8.88
N VAL A 318 -11.17 -9.62 -8.77
CA VAL A 318 -12.14 -9.31 -7.72
C VAL A 318 -13.56 -9.36 -8.29
N SER A 319 -14.48 -10.01 -7.59
CA SER A 319 -15.93 -9.97 -7.86
C SER A 319 -16.58 -9.11 -6.78
N LYS A 320 -17.14 -7.97 -7.14
CA LYS A 320 -17.81 -7.05 -6.21
C LYS A 320 -19.32 -7.27 -6.25
N ILE A 321 -19.91 -7.65 -5.12
CA ILE A 321 -21.35 -7.89 -5.00
C ILE A 321 -21.92 -6.92 -3.96
N TYR A 322 -22.97 -6.20 -4.34
CA TYR A 322 -23.79 -5.42 -3.43
C TYR A 322 -24.91 -6.29 -2.86
N ILE A 323 -25.07 -6.30 -1.52
CA ILE A 323 -26.19 -6.91 -0.80
C ILE A 323 -26.53 -5.98 0.37
N GLY A 324 -27.48 -5.06 0.14
CA GLY A 324 -28.00 -4.14 1.15
C GLY A 324 -29.30 -4.64 1.78
N SER A 325 -29.93 -3.80 2.62
CA SER A 325 -31.19 -4.11 3.30
C SER A 325 -32.28 -4.49 2.31
N ASN A 326 -32.47 -3.66 1.27
CA ASN A 326 -33.59 -3.76 0.34
C ASN A 326 -33.21 -4.24 -1.07
N ASP A 327 -31.92 -4.23 -1.43
CA ASP A 327 -31.49 -4.51 -2.80
C ASP A 327 -30.19 -5.34 -2.85
N TYR A 328 -29.91 -5.97 -3.99
CA TYR A 328 -28.69 -6.70 -4.27
C TYR A 328 -28.34 -6.60 -5.77
N VAL A 329 -27.14 -6.11 -6.09
CA VAL A 329 -26.70 -5.84 -7.48
C VAL A 329 -25.21 -6.18 -7.65
N LEU A 330 -24.78 -6.60 -8.84
CA LEU A 330 -23.35 -6.69 -9.16
C LEU A 330 -22.76 -5.28 -9.35
N ILE A 331 -21.64 -4.98 -8.68
CA ILE A 331 -20.92 -3.72 -8.89
C ILE A 331 -19.87 -3.92 -10.00
N PRO A 332 -19.92 -3.15 -11.10
CA PRO A 332 -18.90 -3.19 -12.14
C PRO A 332 -17.50 -2.94 -11.57
N SER A 333 -16.48 -3.57 -12.15
CA SER A 333 -15.11 -3.46 -11.65
C SER A 333 -14.32 -2.27 -12.23
N ASN A 334 -14.78 -1.67 -13.33
CA ASN A 334 -14.12 -0.57 -14.05
C ASN A 334 -15.08 0.61 -14.28
N ASP A 335 -14.51 1.82 -14.35
CA ASP A 335 -15.21 3.07 -14.69
C ASP A 335 -15.38 3.29 -16.21
N ASP A 336 -14.84 2.41 -17.06
CA ASP A 336 -15.04 2.46 -18.51
C ASP A 336 -16.39 1.86 -18.90
N ASP A 337 -17.25 2.72 -19.43
CA ASP A 337 -18.62 2.51 -19.88
C ASP A 337 -18.81 1.40 -20.95
N ASP A 338 -20.08 1.01 -21.09
CA ASP A 338 -20.69 0.30 -22.22
C ASP A 338 -20.47 -1.22 -22.37
N PHE A 339 -20.94 -2.00 -21.38
CA PHE A 339 -21.67 -3.23 -21.71
C PHE A 339 -22.52 -3.68 -20.51
N VAL A 340 -23.85 -3.67 -20.70
CA VAL A 340 -24.87 -4.20 -19.78
C VAL A 340 -24.29 -5.22 -18.79
N PRO A 341 -24.18 -4.92 -17.48
CA PRO A 341 -23.78 -5.94 -16.53
C PRO A 341 -24.91 -6.97 -16.51
N GLN A 342 -24.77 -8.03 -17.30
CA GLN A 342 -25.59 -9.21 -17.07
C GLN A 342 -25.17 -9.73 -15.72
N ASP A 343 -26.08 -9.53 -14.79
CA ASP A 343 -25.88 -9.68 -13.37
C ASP A 343 -25.37 -11.10 -13.05
N ILE A 344 -24.37 -11.18 -12.19
CA ILE A 344 -23.92 -12.47 -11.65
C ILE A 344 -25.11 -13.22 -11.01
N PHE A 345 -26.06 -12.47 -10.45
CA PHE A 345 -27.31 -13.00 -9.94
C PHE A 345 -28.18 -13.58 -11.06
N TYR A 346 -28.26 -12.98 -12.24
CA TYR A 346 -29.01 -13.55 -13.37
C TYR A 346 -28.46 -14.93 -13.77
N PHE A 347 -27.15 -15.04 -13.96
CA PHE A 347 -26.53 -16.32 -14.31
C PHE A 347 -26.59 -17.35 -13.18
N TYR A 348 -26.49 -16.90 -11.93
CA TYR A 348 -26.64 -17.77 -10.77
C TYR A 348 -28.08 -18.31 -10.65
N LYS A 349 -29.10 -17.44 -10.77
CA LYS A 349 -30.52 -17.83 -10.76
C LYS A 349 -30.88 -18.79 -11.89
N ASN A 350 -30.27 -18.61 -13.06
CA ASN A 350 -30.49 -19.42 -14.27
C ASN A 350 -29.40 -20.49 -14.50
N ARG A 351 -28.65 -20.88 -13.47
CA ARG A 351 -27.60 -21.89 -13.59
C ARG A 351 -28.14 -23.26 -14.00
N SER A 352 -27.29 -24.12 -14.55
CA SER A 352 -27.67 -25.48 -14.94
C SER A 352 -27.91 -26.38 -13.71
N ALA A 353 -28.62 -27.49 -13.90
CA ALA A 353 -28.90 -28.46 -12.83
C ALA A 353 -27.62 -29.05 -12.18
N GLN A 354 -26.51 -29.09 -12.92
CA GLN A 354 -25.22 -29.54 -12.39
C GLN A 354 -24.66 -28.60 -11.31
N LEU A 355 -25.10 -27.34 -11.28
CA LEU A 355 -24.67 -26.32 -10.33
C LEU A 355 -25.75 -26.02 -9.28
N GLU A 356 -26.78 -26.85 -9.14
CA GLU A 356 -27.93 -26.57 -8.26
C GLU A 356 -27.50 -26.32 -6.81
N ASN A 357 -26.59 -27.16 -6.32
CA ASN A 357 -26.09 -27.13 -4.94
C ASN A 357 -24.97 -26.10 -4.73
N MET A 358 -24.56 -25.37 -5.76
CA MET A 358 -23.51 -24.36 -5.65
C MET A 358 -24.06 -23.12 -4.95
N THR A 359 -23.31 -22.58 -3.99
CA THR A 359 -23.68 -21.34 -3.31
C THR A 359 -23.33 -20.13 -4.16
N LEU A 360 -23.95 -18.97 -3.87
CA LEU A 360 -23.62 -17.72 -4.56
C LEU A 360 -22.14 -17.37 -4.39
N ARG A 361 -21.56 -17.60 -3.20
CA ARG A 361 -20.13 -17.39 -2.95
C ARG A 361 -19.28 -18.24 -3.88
N GLN A 362 -19.53 -19.55 -3.95
CA GLN A 362 -18.78 -20.45 -4.83
C GLN A 362 -18.93 -20.04 -6.29
N PHE A 363 -20.15 -19.75 -6.74
CA PHE A 363 -20.41 -19.30 -8.10
C PHE A 363 -19.65 -18.02 -8.44
N ALA A 364 -19.66 -17.04 -7.53
CA ALA A 364 -18.96 -15.79 -7.70
C ALA A 364 -17.43 -15.93 -7.67
N CYS A 365 -16.88 -16.84 -6.89
CA CYS A 365 -15.44 -17.10 -6.89
C CYS A 365 -15.01 -17.91 -8.12
N ASP A 366 -15.79 -18.89 -8.55
CA ASP A 366 -15.36 -19.90 -9.53
C ASP A 366 -15.64 -19.51 -10.98
N TYR A 367 -16.59 -18.61 -11.25
CA TYR A 367 -16.99 -18.27 -12.61
C TYR A 367 -16.90 -16.78 -12.88
N HIS A 368 -16.60 -16.39 -14.11
CA HIS A 368 -16.76 -15.02 -14.60
C HIS A 368 -17.61 -15.00 -15.87
N ILE A 369 -18.12 -13.82 -16.22
CA ILE A 369 -18.94 -13.63 -17.41
C ILE A 369 -18.13 -12.88 -18.45
N VAL A 370 -17.91 -13.49 -19.62
CA VAL A 370 -17.24 -12.86 -20.76
C VAL A 370 -18.15 -13.00 -21.98
N ARG A 371 -18.48 -11.87 -22.61
CA ARG A 371 -19.35 -11.82 -23.82
C ARG A 371 -20.64 -12.64 -23.63
N LYS A 372 -21.33 -12.45 -22.49
CA LYS A 372 -22.58 -13.14 -22.11
C LYS A 372 -22.46 -14.66 -21.95
N ARG A 373 -21.25 -15.17 -21.72
CA ARG A 373 -21.01 -16.60 -21.44
C ARG A 373 -20.38 -16.76 -20.08
N LEU A 374 -20.86 -17.75 -19.34
CA LEU A 374 -20.29 -18.18 -18.08
C LEU A 374 -19.04 -19.00 -18.36
N ILE A 375 -17.89 -18.55 -17.85
CA ILE A 375 -16.59 -19.21 -18.01
C ILE A 375 -16.05 -19.55 -16.63
N LYS A 376 -15.62 -20.80 -16.43
CA LYS A 376 -14.97 -21.23 -15.19
C LYS A 376 -13.56 -20.62 -15.12
N CYS A 377 -13.28 -19.92 -14.04
CA CYS A 377 -11.99 -19.31 -13.77
C CYS A 377 -10.93 -20.40 -13.53
N ARG A 378 -9.70 -20.17 -14.01
CA ARG A 378 -8.55 -21.04 -13.70
C ARG A 378 -8.15 -20.94 -12.22
N LYS A 379 -8.26 -19.73 -11.66
CA LYS A 379 -8.01 -19.40 -10.26
C LYS A 379 -9.26 -18.76 -9.69
N GLN A 380 -9.66 -19.16 -8.48
CA GLN A 380 -10.79 -18.56 -7.78
C GLN A 380 -10.60 -17.04 -7.64
N ARG A 381 -11.67 -16.28 -7.90
CA ARG A 381 -11.73 -14.84 -7.73
C ARG A 381 -11.90 -14.48 -6.26
N MET A 382 -11.50 -13.27 -5.91
CA MET A 382 -11.73 -12.69 -4.59
C MET A 382 -13.13 -12.10 -4.52
N LEU A 383 -13.93 -12.53 -3.57
CA LEU A 383 -15.25 -11.95 -3.37
C LEU A 383 -15.18 -10.73 -2.45
N GLN A 384 -15.71 -9.60 -2.90
CA GLN A 384 -15.87 -8.39 -2.09
C GLN A 384 -17.37 -8.08 -1.95
N ILE A 385 -17.86 -8.04 -0.71
CA ILE A 385 -19.25 -7.73 -0.39
C ILE A 385 -19.37 -6.27 0.06
N ILE A 386 -20.40 -5.60 -0.44
CA ILE A 386 -20.69 -4.19 -0.16
C ILE A 386 -22.18 -4.08 0.22
N PRO A 387 -22.57 -3.32 1.26
CA PRO A 387 -21.69 -2.67 2.24
C PRO A 387 -21.03 -3.70 3.17
N LYS A 388 -19.89 -3.31 3.76
CA LYS A 388 -19.38 -3.99 4.95
C LYS A 388 -20.29 -3.64 6.12
N VAL A 389 -20.84 -4.64 6.77
CA VAL A 389 -21.77 -4.50 7.89
C VAL A 389 -21.15 -5.06 9.17
N ILE A 390 -21.30 -4.33 10.26
CA ILE A 390 -20.77 -4.67 11.58
C ILE A 390 -21.98 -5.01 12.46
N ILE A 391 -21.90 -6.13 13.19
CA ILE A 391 -22.97 -6.55 14.10
C ILE A 391 -22.95 -5.65 15.34
N GLY A 392 -24.13 -5.32 15.88
CA GLY A 392 -24.29 -4.59 17.14
C GLY A 392 -24.35 -3.07 16.99
N VAL A 393 -24.31 -2.54 15.76
CA VAL A 393 -24.45 -1.10 15.49
C VAL A 393 -25.93 -0.70 15.41
N SER A 394 -26.75 -1.48 14.70
CA SER A 394 -28.20 -1.29 14.63
C SER A 394 -28.90 -2.57 14.19
N ASP A 395 -30.18 -2.74 14.54
CA ASP A 395 -30.99 -3.89 14.12
C ASP A 395 -31.05 -4.05 12.59
N GLU A 396 -31.01 -2.94 11.84
CA GLU A 396 -31.00 -2.96 10.37
C GLU A 396 -29.67 -3.48 9.81
N GLN A 397 -28.54 -3.08 10.41
CA GLN A 397 -27.22 -3.58 10.01
C GLN A 397 -27.05 -5.06 10.38
N ASP A 398 -27.57 -5.46 11.52
CA ASP A 398 -27.62 -6.86 11.95
C ASP A 398 -28.42 -7.71 10.96
N GLU A 399 -29.63 -7.28 10.61
CA GLU A 399 -30.46 -7.98 9.63
C GLU A 399 -29.79 -8.05 8.25
N THR A 400 -29.11 -6.98 7.83
CA THR A 400 -28.32 -6.98 6.58
C THR A 400 -27.15 -7.96 6.66
N PHE A 401 -26.46 -8.05 7.80
CA PHE A 401 -25.39 -9.03 8.03
C PHE A 401 -25.92 -10.46 7.88
N TYR A 402 -27.02 -10.81 8.55
CA TYR A 402 -27.59 -12.15 8.45
C TYR A 402 -28.10 -12.46 7.03
N LYS A 403 -28.71 -11.47 6.35
CA LYS A 403 -29.10 -11.58 4.94
C LYS A 403 -27.89 -11.91 4.05
N GLN A 404 -26.79 -11.18 4.20
CA GLN A 404 -25.55 -11.44 3.46
C GLN A 404 -25.06 -12.87 3.67
N ARG A 405 -25.04 -13.37 4.91
CA ARG A 405 -24.60 -14.74 5.22
C ARG A 405 -25.52 -15.80 4.57
N VAL A 406 -26.83 -15.67 4.72
CA VAL A 406 -27.78 -16.64 4.14
C VAL A 406 -27.67 -16.65 2.61
N MET A 407 -27.65 -15.48 1.97
CA MET A 407 -27.55 -15.38 0.51
C MET A 407 -26.24 -15.93 -0.05
N LEU A 408 -25.13 -15.80 0.67
CA LEU A 408 -23.81 -16.21 0.19
C LEU A 408 -23.53 -17.69 0.39
N PHE A 409 -24.03 -18.29 1.47
CA PHE A 409 -23.66 -19.63 1.92
C PHE A 409 -24.76 -20.68 1.76
N LYS A 410 -26.01 -20.28 1.47
CA LYS A 410 -27.09 -21.21 1.12
C LYS A 410 -27.32 -21.20 -0.41
N PRO A 411 -27.52 -22.34 -1.07
CA PRO A 411 -27.93 -22.37 -2.48
C PRO A 411 -29.36 -21.85 -2.65
N TRP A 412 -29.63 -21.07 -3.73
CA TRP A 412 -30.96 -20.54 -4.01
C TRP A 412 -31.13 -20.16 -5.49
N ARG A 413 -32.37 -20.18 -5.97
CA ARG A 413 -32.76 -19.59 -7.27
C ARG A 413 -33.65 -18.37 -7.11
N ASP A 414 -34.34 -18.29 -5.98
CA ASP A 414 -35.15 -17.16 -5.60
C ASP A 414 -34.79 -16.73 -4.17
N VAL A 415 -34.67 -15.43 -3.94
CA VAL A 415 -34.25 -14.90 -2.64
C VAL A 415 -35.38 -15.03 -1.63
N ASP A 416 -36.63 -14.89 -2.06
CA ASP A 416 -37.78 -14.98 -1.16
C ASP A 416 -37.92 -16.40 -0.59
N SER A 417 -37.53 -17.43 -1.36
CA SER A 417 -37.44 -18.81 -0.88
C SER A 417 -36.45 -19.02 0.28
N LEU A 418 -35.49 -18.11 0.47
CA LEU A 418 -34.53 -18.20 1.58
C LEU A 418 -35.13 -17.75 2.90
N LYS A 419 -36.02 -16.76 2.89
CA LYS A 419 -36.56 -16.13 4.11
C LYS A 419 -37.67 -17.01 4.68
N SER A 420 -37.29 -18.05 5.41
CA SER A 420 -38.22 -19.01 6.02
C SER A 420 -38.88 -18.48 7.30
N GLU A 421 -38.31 -17.45 7.91
CA GLU A 421 -38.72 -16.88 9.20
C GLU A 421 -38.96 -15.36 9.09
N ASN A 422 -39.57 -14.76 10.12
CA ASN A 422 -39.87 -13.32 10.15
C ASN A 422 -38.63 -12.43 9.94
N THR A 423 -37.46 -12.88 10.39
CA THR A 423 -36.19 -12.15 10.33
C THR A 423 -35.08 -12.98 9.65
N TRP A 424 -34.10 -12.30 9.06
CA TRP A 424 -32.91 -12.92 8.50
C TRP A 424 -32.06 -13.57 9.59
N LYS A 425 -32.04 -12.99 10.80
CA LYS A 425 -31.40 -13.60 11.97
C LYS A 425 -31.95 -15.00 12.28
N ASN A 426 -33.27 -15.14 12.35
CA ASN A 426 -33.89 -16.44 12.65
C ASN A 426 -33.65 -17.44 11.51
N THR A 427 -33.74 -16.98 10.26
CA THR A 427 -33.43 -17.77 9.06
C THR A 427 -31.99 -18.26 9.06
N TYR A 428 -31.05 -17.43 9.50
CA TYR A 428 -29.65 -17.78 9.62
C TYR A 428 -29.42 -18.89 10.67
N ILE A 429 -30.00 -18.71 11.87
CA ILE A 429 -29.90 -19.68 12.97
C ILE A 429 -30.47 -21.05 12.56
N SER A 430 -31.64 -21.07 11.91
CA SER A 430 -32.29 -22.31 11.47
C SER A 430 -31.58 -22.99 10.31
N SER A 431 -30.81 -22.24 9.52
CA SER A 431 -30.07 -22.77 8.37
C SER A 431 -28.82 -23.58 8.76
N GLY A 432 -28.42 -23.59 10.04
CA GLY A 432 -27.29 -24.39 10.53
C GLY A 432 -25.94 -24.02 9.91
N ILE A 433 -25.81 -22.79 9.41
CA ILE A 433 -24.55 -22.28 8.83
C ILE A 433 -23.57 -22.11 10.00
N ASN A 434 -22.58 -23.00 10.09
CA ASN A 434 -21.57 -22.94 11.14
C ASN A 434 -20.66 -21.71 10.93
N LEU A 435 -20.56 -20.87 11.97
CA LEU A 435 -19.79 -19.63 11.98
C LEU A 435 -18.25 -19.87 11.95
N TRP A 436 -17.80 -21.05 12.38
CA TRP A 436 -16.40 -21.36 12.73
C TRP A 436 -15.41 -21.50 11.55
N GLU A 437 -15.86 -21.38 10.29
CA GLU A 437 -14.96 -21.36 9.11
C GLU A 437 -14.71 -19.95 8.55
N LEU A 438 -15.20 -18.91 9.24
CA LEU A 438 -15.01 -17.53 8.83
C LEU A 438 -14.14 -16.85 9.87
N ALA A 439 -12.95 -16.42 9.46
CA ALA A 439 -12.05 -15.63 10.29
C ALA A 439 -12.85 -14.51 10.96
N ASP A 440 -12.76 -14.51 12.28
CA ASP A 440 -13.40 -13.56 13.18
C ASP A 440 -12.91 -12.15 12.81
N GLU A 441 -13.74 -11.38 12.08
CA GLU A 441 -13.48 -9.94 11.85
C GLU A 441 -13.94 -9.11 13.07
N SER A 442 -14.38 -9.75 14.16
CA SER A 442 -14.66 -9.11 15.46
C SER A 442 -13.54 -9.26 16.48
N SER A 443 -12.28 -9.15 16.06
CA SER A 443 -11.27 -8.67 17.01
C SER A 443 -11.54 -7.19 17.25
N ASP A 444 -12.32 -6.89 18.29
CA ASP A 444 -12.13 -5.68 19.10
C ASP A 444 -10.67 -5.72 19.59
N HIS A 445 -9.76 -5.30 18.72
CA HIS A 445 -8.50 -4.78 19.19
C HIS A 445 -8.85 -3.44 19.77
N ASP A 446 -8.87 -3.38 21.11
CA ASP A 446 -8.81 -2.13 21.85
C ASP A 446 -7.94 -1.17 21.05
N ASP A 447 -8.57 -0.09 20.60
CA ASP A 447 -7.95 1.03 19.93
C ASP A 447 -7.13 1.80 20.97
N ASP A 448 -6.15 1.10 21.56
CA ASP A 448 -4.96 1.72 22.12
C ASP A 448 -4.19 2.29 20.93
N THR A 449 -4.71 3.43 20.51
CA THR A 449 -4.04 4.46 19.74
C THR A 449 -2.69 4.69 20.42
N ALA A 450 -1.70 3.91 20.02
CA ALA A 450 -0.31 4.28 20.17
C ALA A 450 -0.17 5.57 19.35
N VAL A 451 -0.31 6.69 20.06
CA VAL A 451 -0.03 8.04 19.58
C VAL A 451 1.42 8.00 19.11
N VAL A 452 1.61 7.73 17.83
CA VAL A 452 2.85 8.08 17.16
C VAL A 452 2.73 9.58 16.98
N GLU A 453 3.38 10.32 17.89
CA GLU A 453 3.55 11.76 17.82
C GLU A 453 3.87 12.16 16.38
N THR A 454 2.95 12.88 15.74
CA THR A 454 3.21 13.59 14.50
C THR A 454 4.13 14.77 14.81
N PRO A 455 5.37 14.84 14.30
CA PRO A 455 6.11 16.09 14.34
C PRO A 455 5.55 17.01 13.26
N GLU A 456 5.29 18.24 13.67
CA GLU A 456 5.01 19.37 12.81
C GLU A 456 6.02 19.43 11.65
N ASN A 457 5.50 19.61 10.43
CA ASN A 457 6.29 19.81 9.23
C ASN A 457 7.13 21.09 9.38
N GLU A 458 8.44 20.96 9.55
CA GLU A 458 9.40 22.00 9.18
C GLU A 458 10.16 21.63 7.88
N PRO A 459 10.51 22.64 7.06
CA PRO A 459 10.93 22.44 5.68
C PRO A 459 12.40 22.05 5.61
N TYR A 460 12.70 20.91 4.99
CA TYR A 460 14.07 20.40 4.90
C TYR A 460 14.94 21.15 3.87
N GLU A 461 16.10 21.64 4.32
CA GLU A 461 17.16 22.35 3.56
C GLU A 461 17.63 21.68 2.25
N TRP A 462 17.47 20.37 2.07
CA TRP A 462 17.87 19.72 0.81
C TRP A 462 16.95 20.09 -0.36
N MET A 463 15.74 20.60 -0.09
CA MET A 463 14.86 21.20 -1.10
C MET A 463 15.42 22.53 -1.64
N GLN A 464 16.21 23.27 -0.86
CA GLN A 464 16.89 24.49 -1.34
C GLN A 464 18.05 24.16 -2.30
N LEU A 465 18.73 23.03 -2.09
CA LEU A 465 19.78 22.55 -2.99
C LEU A 465 19.23 21.88 -4.26
N ALA A 466 18.02 21.30 -4.19
CA ALA A 466 17.33 20.70 -5.32
C ALA A 466 16.53 21.73 -6.17
N ALA A 467 16.23 22.91 -5.64
CA ALA A 467 15.55 24.02 -6.33
C ALA A 467 16.47 24.86 -7.25
N ALA A 468 17.77 24.56 -7.32
CA ALA A 468 18.67 25.20 -8.26
C ALA A 468 18.53 24.57 -9.67
N GLN A 469 17.53 24.99 -10.44
CA GLN A 469 17.49 24.70 -11.88
C GLN A 469 18.38 25.68 -12.66
N PRO A 470 19.08 25.24 -13.72
CA PRO A 470 19.38 26.09 -14.85
C PRO A 470 18.32 25.90 -15.95
N LEU A 471 17.35 26.83 -15.98
CA LEU A 471 16.59 27.33 -17.14
C LEU A 471 15.76 26.31 -17.96
N GLN A 472 14.41 26.34 -17.83
CA GLN A 472 13.37 26.41 -18.90
C GLN A 472 11.94 26.40 -18.30
N PRO A 473 10.92 27.01 -18.95
CA PRO A 473 9.63 27.34 -18.35
C PRO A 473 8.58 26.22 -18.45
N ILE A 474 7.73 26.14 -17.43
CA ILE A 474 6.56 25.26 -17.32
C ILE A 474 5.49 25.76 -18.30
N SER A 475 4.88 24.86 -19.10
CA SER A 475 3.70 25.23 -19.90
C SER A 475 2.46 25.30 -19.00
N ASP A 476 2.10 26.51 -18.58
CA ASP A 476 0.86 26.79 -17.85
C ASP A 476 -0.34 26.66 -18.80
N THR A 477 -1.23 25.71 -18.53
CA THR A 477 -2.63 25.83 -18.98
C THR A 477 -3.44 26.27 -17.76
N ASP A 478 -3.99 27.48 -17.79
CA ASP A 478 -4.71 28.06 -16.66
C ASP A 478 -5.97 27.23 -16.29
N ILE A 479 -6.01 26.77 -15.05
CA ILE A 479 -7.21 26.15 -14.46
C ILE A 479 -8.28 27.24 -14.27
N GLY A 480 -9.48 26.99 -14.79
CA GLY A 480 -10.55 27.97 -15.03
C GLY A 480 -10.95 28.06 -16.52
N TYR A 481 -10.11 27.53 -17.43
CA TYR A 481 -10.38 27.50 -18.87
C TYR A 481 -10.41 26.08 -19.47
N ARG A 482 -10.37 25.04 -18.64
CA ARG A 482 -10.58 23.64 -19.09
C ARG A 482 -12.05 23.47 -19.51
N ASN A 483 -12.33 22.55 -20.43
CA ASN A 483 -13.71 22.33 -20.91
C ASN A 483 -14.69 22.06 -19.74
N ILE A 484 -14.27 21.27 -18.74
CA ILE A 484 -15.06 21.00 -17.53
C ILE A 484 -15.30 22.22 -16.62
N ASP A 485 -14.36 23.18 -16.60
CA ASP A 485 -14.50 24.42 -15.81
C ASP A 485 -15.43 25.43 -16.51
N ARG A 486 -15.54 25.35 -17.84
CA ARG A 486 -16.46 26.17 -18.65
C ARG A 486 -17.87 25.59 -18.69
N GLU A 487 -18.00 24.28 -18.59
CA GLU A 487 -19.27 23.54 -18.65
C GLU A 487 -20.00 23.48 -17.30
N ASN A 488 -19.31 23.69 -16.17
CA ASN A 488 -19.92 23.70 -14.83
C ASN A 488 -19.68 25.03 -14.10
N ASP A 489 -20.76 25.72 -13.74
CA ASP A 489 -20.71 26.86 -12.83
C ASP A 489 -20.61 26.37 -11.37
N TRP A 490 -19.38 26.17 -10.93
CA TRP A 490 -19.05 25.75 -9.58
C TRP A 490 -19.49 26.75 -8.49
N TYR A 491 -19.79 28.01 -8.85
CA TYR A 491 -20.17 29.05 -7.90
C TYR A 491 -21.66 28.97 -7.55
N LEU A 492 -22.54 28.77 -8.55
CA LEU A 492 -23.98 28.52 -8.32
C LEU A 492 -24.25 27.19 -7.59
N SER A 493 -23.32 26.25 -7.66
CA SER A 493 -23.46 24.95 -7.00
C SER A 493 -23.26 25.02 -5.49
N PHE A 494 -22.61 26.07 -4.94
CA PHE A 494 -22.41 26.22 -3.50
C PHE A 494 -23.70 26.62 -2.77
N ASP A 495 -24.54 27.44 -3.40
CA ASP A 495 -25.85 27.84 -2.85
C ASP A 495 -26.87 26.68 -2.85
N LYS A 496 -26.59 25.59 -3.57
CA LYS A 496 -27.39 24.35 -3.56
C LYS A 496 -27.14 23.46 -2.33
N TYR A 497 -26.10 23.75 -1.54
CA TYR A 497 -25.77 22.97 -0.34
C TYR A 497 -25.74 23.86 0.92
N PRO A 498 -26.90 24.43 1.33
CA PRO A 498 -26.99 25.29 2.52
C PRO A 498 -26.55 24.58 3.81
N ASP A 499 -26.56 23.25 3.84
CA ASP A 499 -26.12 22.43 4.98
C ASP A 499 -24.62 22.54 5.31
N ILE A 500 -23.79 23.02 4.37
CA ILE A 500 -22.36 23.29 4.66
C ILE A 500 -22.20 24.42 5.67
N LEU A 501 -23.13 25.40 5.70
CA LEU A 501 -23.13 26.44 6.74
C LEU A 501 -23.51 25.86 8.12
N ASN A 502 -24.46 24.93 8.16
CA ASN A 502 -24.82 24.21 9.39
C ASN A 502 -23.65 23.37 9.94
N GLN A 503 -22.78 22.84 9.07
CA GLN A 503 -21.57 22.10 9.48
C GLN A 503 -20.43 23.00 9.98
N LEU A 504 -20.34 24.25 9.52
CA LEU A 504 -19.39 25.24 10.06
C LEU A 504 -19.73 25.62 11.50
N ASP A 505 -21.03 25.72 11.82
CA ASP A 505 -21.50 25.92 13.19
C ASP A 505 -21.26 24.67 14.06
N PHE A 506 -21.42 23.46 13.52
CA PHE A 506 -21.03 22.22 14.22
C PHE A 506 -19.53 22.20 14.59
N ILE A 507 -18.64 22.64 13.70
CA ILE A 507 -17.20 22.72 13.97
C ILE A 507 -16.89 23.81 15.03
N LYS A 508 -17.59 24.94 14.99
CA LYS A 508 -17.48 26.00 16.02
C LYS A 508 -17.96 25.52 17.39
N ILE A 509 -19.15 24.93 17.45
CA ILE A 509 -19.78 24.42 18.69
C ILE A 509 -18.89 23.36 19.34
N ASN A 510 -18.32 22.44 18.54
CA ASN A 510 -17.43 21.41 19.07
C ASN A 510 -16.04 21.94 19.49
N LYS A 511 -15.51 22.98 18.82
CA LYS A 511 -14.27 23.67 19.26
C LYS A 511 -14.45 24.38 20.61
N ASP A 512 -15.59 25.03 20.82
CA ASP A 512 -15.87 25.74 22.06
C ASP A 512 -16.16 24.77 23.22
N ALA A 513 -16.83 23.64 22.95
CA ALA A 513 -17.03 22.55 23.91
C ALA A 513 -15.72 21.86 24.33
N PHE A 514 -14.75 21.73 23.41
CA PHE A 514 -13.41 21.20 23.73
C PHE A 514 -12.61 22.17 24.62
N ARG A 515 -12.67 23.48 24.35
CA ARG A 515 -11.99 24.52 25.15
C ARG A 515 -12.57 24.67 26.56
N THR A 516 -13.85 24.37 26.76
CA THR A 516 -14.45 24.38 28.10
C THR A 516 -14.09 23.14 28.92
N LYS A 517 -13.93 21.96 28.29
CA LYS A 517 -13.46 20.73 28.97
C LYS A 517 -12.00 20.81 29.45
N GLU A 518 -11.10 21.46 28.70
CA GLU A 518 -9.71 21.67 29.15
C GLU A 518 -9.59 22.59 30.37
N LYS A 519 -10.41 23.65 30.44
CA LYS A 519 -10.48 24.54 31.62
C LYS A 519 -11.04 23.86 32.88
N TYR A 520 -11.86 22.82 32.72
CA TYR A 520 -12.39 22.04 33.85
C TYR A 520 -11.35 21.04 34.38
N LYS A 521 -10.56 20.39 33.49
CA LYS A 521 -9.46 19.50 33.91
C LYS A 521 -8.33 20.24 34.61
N SER A 522 -7.99 21.46 34.20
CA SER A 522 -6.91 22.25 34.84
C SER A 522 -7.27 22.82 36.21
N ARG A 523 -8.58 22.98 36.52
CA ARG A 523 -9.07 23.45 37.83
C ARG A 523 -9.22 22.34 38.87
N VAL A 524 -9.40 21.08 38.45
CA VAL A 524 -9.49 19.93 39.38
C VAL A 524 -8.09 19.43 39.80
N SER A 525 -7.07 19.61 38.96
CA SER A 525 -5.69 19.21 39.29
C SER A 525 -4.96 20.20 40.22
N THR A 526 -5.47 21.42 40.39
CA THR A 526 -4.87 22.45 41.27
C THR A 526 -5.54 22.54 42.65
N SER A 527 -6.62 21.79 42.91
CA SER A 527 -7.33 21.79 44.20
C SER A 527 -7.09 20.54 45.07
N ILE A 528 -6.21 19.61 44.67
CA ILE A 528 -5.94 18.36 45.42
C ILE A 528 -4.53 18.34 46.07
N SER A 529 -3.66 19.34 45.83
CA SER A 529 -2.31 19.37 46.44
C SER A 529 -2.18 20.19 47.73
N THR A 530 -3.28 20.63 48.34
CA THR A 530 -3.28 21.38 49.61
C THR A 530 -4.38 20.88 50.54
N ASN A 531 -4.22 19.69 51.12
CA ASN A 531 -4.76 19.30 52.43
C ASN A 531 -4.43 17.82 52.74
N SER A 532 -3.32 17.57 53.44
CA SER A 532 -3.23 16.68 54.61
C SER A 532 -1.76 16.39 54.96
N LYS A 533 -1.15 17.33 55.69
CA LYS A 533 -0.31 16.95 56.83
C LYS A 533 -1.29 16.55 57.93
N PHE A 534 -1.30 15.28 58.33
CA PHE A 534 -1.39 14.74 59.69
C PHE A 534 -1.47 13.23 59.60
#